data_AF-A0A938H941-F1
#
_entry.id   AF-A0A938H941-F1
#
_cell.length_a   1.000
_cell.length_b   1.000
_cell.length_c   1.000
_cell.angle_alpha   90.00
_cell.angle_beta   90.00
_cell.angle_gamma   90.00
#
_symmetry.space_group_name_H-M   'P 1'
#
loop_
_entity.id
_entity.type
_entity.pdbx_description
1 polymer ?
#
loop_
_entity_poly.entity_id
_entity_poly.type
_entity_poly.pdbx_seq_one_letter_code
_entity_poly.pdbx_strand_id
1 'polypeptide(L)' 'MLLVGTGLAILVSTLGESSSYVDFAEAAANPDRSYHVVGQLDRGFPLVYNPTQDANLLRFRLRDQQGL' A
#
# COMPACT_ATOMS: atom_id res chain seq x y z
N MET A 1 -17.57 -14.30 -29.88
CA MET A 1 -16.21 -13.80 -29.53
C MET A 1 -16.25 -12.61 -28.58
N LEU A 2 -17.21 -11.69 -28.71
CA LEU A 2 -17.35 -10.55 -27.77
C LEU A 2 -17.60 -10.99 -26.31
N LEU A 3 -18.50 -11.95 -26.06
CA LEU A 3 -18.84 -12.40 -24.70
C LEU A 3 -17.68 -13.07 -23.93
N VAL A 4 -16.82 -13.82 -24.63
CA VAL A 4 -15.68 -14.52 -24.00
C VAL A 4 -14.58 -13.53 -23.62
N GLY A 5 -14.34 -12.51 -24.47
CA GLY A 5 -13.38 -11.44 -24.18
C GLY A 5 -13.79 -10.60 -22.96
N THR A 6 -15.09 -10.28 -22.82
CA THR A 6 -15.59 -9.53 -21.66
C THR A 6 -15.46 -10.33 -20.36
N GLY A 7 -15.71 -11.65 -20.40
CA GLY A 7 -15.52 -12.52 -19.23
C GLY A 7 -14.06 -12.59 -18.77
N LEU A 8 -13.11 -12.70 -19.71
CA LEU A 8 -11.68 -12.66 -19.38
C LEU A 8 -11.25 -11.31 -18.79
N ALA A 9 -11.77 -10.20 -19.31
CA ALA A 9 -11.46 -8.86 -18.81
C ALA A 9 -11.95 -8.64 -17.36
N ILE A 10 -13.14 -9.17 -17.02
CA ILE A 10 -13.67 -9.14 -15.65
C ILE A 10 -12.83 -10.01 -14.71
N LEU A 11 -12.39 -11.19 -15.16
CA LEU A 11 -11.53 -12.06 -14.35
C LEU A 11 -10.17 -11.39 -14.06
N VAL A 12 -9.54 -10.79 -15.06
CA VAL A 12 -8.26 -10.06 -14.89
C VAL A 12 -8.43 -8.85 -13.95
N SER A 13 -9.53 -8.10 -14.03
CA SER A 13 -9.76 -6.97 -13.10
C SER A 13 -9.96 -7.42 -11.66
N THR A 14 -10.62 -8.57 -11.44
CA THR A 14 -10.77 -9.14 -10.08
C THR A 14 -9.47 -9.72 -9.53
N LEU A 15 -8.54 -10.17 -10.37
CA LEU A 15 -7.23 -10.63 -9.93
C LEU A 15 -6.28 -9.47 -9.57
N GLY A 16 -6.47 -8.29 -10.16
CA GLY A 16 -5.74 -7.06 -9.79
C GLY A 16 -6.12 -6.49 -8.42
N GLU A 17 -7.27 -6.89 -7.87
CA GLU A 17 -7.73 -6.54 -6.51
C GLU A 17 -7.07 -7.40 -5.42
N SER A 18 -6.18 -8.34 -5.79
CA SER A 18 -5.35 -9.09 -4.85
C SER A 18 -4.26 -8.17 -4.29
N SER A 19 -4.58 -7.36 -3.26
CA SER A 19 -3.66 -6.64 -2.36
C SER A 19 -2.26 -6.45 -2.94
N SER A 20 -2.14 -5.63 -3.99
CA SER A 20 -0.87 -5.54 -4.71
C SER A 20 0.18 -4.95 -3.78
N TYR A 21 1.29 -5.66 -3.64
CA TYR A 21 2.49 -5.20 -2.96
C TYR A 21 3.14 -4.13 -3.83
N VAL A 22 2.70 -2.89 -3.64
CA VAL A 22 3.21 -1.72 -4.37
C VAL A 22 4.21 -0.95 -3.51
N ASP A 23 5.06 -0.17 -4.16
CA ASP A 23 5.94 0.79 -3.51
C ASP A 23 5.18 2.09 -3.14
N PHE A 24 5.84 2.98 -2.40
CA PHE A 24 5.22 4.25 -1.99
C PHE A 24 4.97 5.19 -3.16
N ALA A 25 5.75 5.10 -4.25
CA ALA A 25 5.57 5.97 -5.41
C ALA A 25 4.27 5.64 -6.15
N GLU A 26 3.97 4.36 -6.34
CA GLU A 26 2.74 3.90 -6.98
C GLU A 26 1.50 4.12 -6.10
N ALA A 27 1.63 3.92 -4.77
CA ALA A 27 0.57 4.25 -3.83
C ALA A 27 0.28 5.77 -3.79
N ALA A 28 1.32 6.61 -3.82
CA ALA A 28 1.18 8.07 -3.82
C ALA A 28 0.54 8.59 -5.12
N ALA A 29 0.72 7.91 -6.24
CA ALA A 29 0.09 8.25 -7.52
C ALA A 29 -1.42 7.96 -7.53
N ASN A 30 -1.92 7.12 -6.61
CA ASN A 30 -3.31 6.68 -6.56
C ASN A 30 -3.90 6.79 -5.14
N PRO A 31 -4.05 8.01 -4.58
CA PRO A 31 -4.43 8.21 -3.18
C PRO A 31 -5.83 7.70 -2.81
N ASP A 32 -6.71 7.50 -3.80
CA ASP A 32 -8.09 7.04 -3.60
C ASP A 32 -8.20 5.50 -3.47
N ARG A 33 -7.07 4.78 -3.51
CA ARG A 33 -7.01 3.33 -3.41
C ARG A 33 -6.22 2.88 -2.18
N SER A 34 -6.71 1.82 -1.54
CA SER A 34 -6.03 1.16 -0.44
C SER A 34 -5.01 0.15 -0.97
N TYR A 35 -3.75 0.36 -0.62
CA TYR A 35 -2.65 -0.52 -1.00
C TYR A 35 -2.01 -1.18 0.23
N HIS A 36 -1.37 -2.33 0.03
CA HIS A 36 -0.56 -2.97 1.06
C HIS A 36 0.91 -2.82 0.69
N VAL A 37 1.62 -1.92 1.37
CA VAL A 37 3.06 -1.68 1.12
C VAL A 37 3.88 -2.57 2.04
N VAL A 38 4.83 -3.33 1.47
CA VAL A 38 5.83 -4.08 2.24
C VAL A 38 7.15 -3.33 2.22
N GLY A 39 7.73 -3.15 3.41
CA GLY A 39 8.97 -2.43 3.59
C GLY A 39 9.67 -2.79 4.89
N GLN A 40 10.82 -2.18 5.11
CA GLN A 40 11.62 -2.32 6.33
C GLN A 40 11.46 -1.07 7.20
N LEU A 41 11.28 -1.27 8.51
CA LEU A 41 11.23 -0.18 9.47
C LEU A 41 12.55 0.60 9.46
N ASP A 42 12.47 1.92 9.24
CA ASP A 42 13.65 2.77 9.25
C ASP A 42 14.12 3.02 10.69
N ARG A 43 15.14 2.27 11.12
CA ARG A 43 15.74 2.40 12.46
C ARG A 43 16.53 3.69 12.66
N GLY A 44 16.78 4.47 11.60
CA GLY A 44 17.39 5.79 11.69
C GLY A 44 16.43 6.86 12.19
N PHE A 45 15.13 6.58 12.22
CA PHE A 45 14.11 7.48 12.72
C PHE A 45 13.44 6.91 13.98
N PRO A 46 13.15 7.74 15.00
CA PRO A 46 12.50 7.27 16.20
C PRO A 46 11.04 6.88 15.93
N LEU A 47 10.57 5.85 16.62
CA LEU A 47 9.14 5.58 16.72
C LEU A 47 8.54 6.61 17.68
N VAL A 48 7.63 7.44 17.19
CA VAL A 48 7.01 8.51 17.96
C VAL A 48 5.64 8.06 18.44
N TYR A 49 5.52 7.89 19.75
CA TYR A 49 4.27 7.58 20.45
C TYR A 49 4.08 8.56 21.61
N ASN A 50 2.93 9.25 21.65
CA ASN A 50 2.58 10.17 22.73
C ASN A 50 1.14 9.94 23.19
N PRO A 51 0.93 9.12 24.23
CA PRO A 51 -0.41 8.78 24.70
C PRO A 51 -1.17 9.94 25.32
N THR A 52 -0.46 11.00 25.75
CA THR A 52 -1.07 12.21 26.28
C THR A 52 -1.66 13.09 25.19
N GLN A 53 -1.12 13.02 23.96
CA GLN A 53 -1.68 13.71 22.80
C GLN A 53 -2.71 12.85 22.08
N ASP A 54 -2.36 11.61 21.76
CA ASP A 54 -3.26 10.63 21.14
C ASP A 54 -2.73 9.20 21.40
N ALA A 55 -3.48 8.46 22.21
CA ALA A 55 -3.14 7.08 22.58
C ALA A 55 -3.23 6.07 21.42
N ASN A 56 -3.88 6.43 20.31
CA ASN A 56 -4.05 5.58 19.13
C ASN A 56 -3.09 5.91 18.00
N LEU A 57 -2.23 6.92 18.17
CA LEU A 57 -1.35 7.41 17.12
C LEU A 57 0.10 6.97 17.31
N LEU A 58 0.54 6.04 16.48
CA LEU A 58 1.94 5.66 16.34
C LEU A 58 2.47 6.22 15.02
N ARG A 59 3.51 7.05 15.08
CA ARG A 59 4.21 7.54 13.89
C ARG A 59 5.54 6.82 13.75
N PHE A 60 5.80 6.29 12.57
CA PHE A 60 7.04 5.61 12.21
C PHE A 60 7.38 5.88 10.75
N ARG A 61 8.62 5.61 10.36
CA ARG A 61 9.05 5.64 8.96
C ARG A 61 9.32 4.22 8.49
N LEU A 62 8.77 3.88 7.34
CA LEU A 62 9.04 2.63 6.64
C LEU A 62 9.84 2.98 5.38
N ARG A 63 10.80 2.14 5.00
CA ARG A 63 11.42 2.15 3.68
C ARG A 63 10.83 1.03 2.85
N ASP A 64 10.29 1.32 1.69
CA ASP A 64 9.78 0.29 0.78
C ASP A 64 10.92 -0.51 0.11
N GLN A 65 10.56 -1.41 -0.81
CA GLN A 65 11.52 -2.23 -1.54
C GLN A 65 12.44 -1.44 -2.49
N GLN A 66 12.04 -0.23 -2.88
CA GLN A 66 12.86 0.68 -3.69
C GLN A 66 13.76 1.57 -2.81
N GLY A 67 13.62 1.47 -1.48
CA GLY A 67 14.41 2.21 -0.51
C GLY A 67 13.89 3.63 -0.26
N LEU A 68 12.66 3.94 -0.71
CA LEU A 68 11.96 5.19 -0.42
C LEU A 68 11.21 5.13 0.91
#